data_AF-A0A3R7VH38-F1
#
_entry.id   AF-A0A3R7VH38-F1
#
_cell.length_a   1.000
_cell.length_b   1.000
_cell.length_c   1.000
_cell.angle_alpha   90.00
_cell.angle_beta   90.00
_cell.angle_gamma   90.00
#
_symmetry.space_group_name_H-M   'P 1'
#
loop_
_entity.id
_entity.type
_entity.pdbx_description
1 polymer ?
#
loop_
_entity_poly.entity_id
_entity_poly.type
_entity_poly.pdbx_seq_one_letter_code
_entity_poly.pdbx_strand_id
1 'polypeptide(L)'
;MSNNEIEQYTAVPADAKLPTKYGDFRIRSYIDPRDGSEHAAIYLGNMDSQQPPLVRVHSECLTGDALGSLRCDCGPQLQSALKTIQEEGRGIVLYLRQEGRGIGLFAKMQAYNLQDRGLDTLDANLALNLPADGRDYKIAASMLNDIGYDTIRLMTNNPDKVAQLEQHNITVLQRVEHKAGICSENKVYLQTKALRMGHILSIPE
;
A
#
# COMPACT_ATOMS: atom_id res chain seq x y z
N MET A 1 -14.20 -9.07 -29.53
CA MET A 1 -12.85 -8.50 -29.73
C MET A 1 -12.90 -7.09 -29.17
N SER A 2 -12.32 -6.85 -28.00
CA SER A 2 -12.20 -5.50 -27.44
C SER A 2 -10.79 -5.35 -26.85
N ASN A 3 -9.91 -4.83 -27.70
CA ASN A 3 -8.69 -4.08 -27.45
C ASN A 3 -7.99 -4.28 -26.09
N ASN A 4 -7.22 -5.37 -25.97
CA ASN A 4 -6.08 -5.47 -25.05
C ASN A 4 -4.76 -5.33 -25.85
N GLU A 5 -4.66 -4.28 -26.66
CA GLU A 5 -3.46 -3.91 -27.44
C GLU A 5 -2.83 -2.62 -26.90
N ILE A 6 -2.89 -2.38 -25.59
CA ILE A 6 -2.12 -1.31 -24.95
C ILE A 6 -1.04 -2.03 -24.14
N GLU A 7 0.22 -1.86 -24.55
CA GLU A 7 1.48 -2.32 -23.92
C GLU A 7 2.32 -3.36 -24.67
N GLN A 8 2.26 -3.38 -26.00
CA GLN A 8 3.48 -3.66 -26.77
C GLN A 8 3.68 -2.48 -27.74
N TYR A 9 4.93 -2.08 -27.98
CA TYR A 9 5.39 -1.05 -28.93
C TYR A 9 5.70 0.38 -28.43
N THR A 10 6.31 0.56 -27.26
CA THR A 10 7.28 1.67 -27.11
C THR A 10 8.59 1.14 -26.55
N ALA A 11 9.72 1.46 -27.18
CA ALA A 11 11.05 1.10 -26.68
C ALA A 11 11.45 1.89 -25.41
N VAL A 12 10.55 2.73 -24.90
CA VAL A 12 10.79 3.65 -23.79
C VAL A 12 10.16 3.06 -22.54
N PRO A 13 10.94 2.65 -21.53
CA PRO A 13 10.41 2.14 -20.28
C PRO A 13 9.60 3.21 -19.53
N ALA A 14 8.51 2.83 -18.87
CA ALA A 14 7.72 3.67 -17.98
C ALA A 14 8.42 3.87 -16.61
N ASP A 15 9.66 4.36 -16.64
CA ASP A 15 10.56 4.51 -15.48
C ASP A 15 11.29 5.86 -15.51
N ALA A 16 11.13 6.66 -14.46
CA ALA A 16 11.60 8.05 -14.42
C ALA A 16 12.21 8.44 -13.07
N LYS A 17 13.00 9.53 -13.06
CA LYS A 17 13.43 10.19 -11.82
C LYS A 17 12.23 10.87 -11.17
N LEU A 18 12.13 10.74 -9.85
CA LEU A 18 11.09 11.35 -9.02
C LEU A 18 11.76 12.09 -7.84
N PRO A 19 12.19 13.35 -8.03
CA PRO A 19 12.62 14.18 -6.92
C PRO A 19 11.41 14.51 -6.02
N THR A 20 11.53 14.30 -4.72
CA THR A 20 10.46 14.57 -3.75
C THR A 20 10.97 15.39 -2.58
N LYS A 21 10.05 15.94 -1.78
CA LYS A 21 10.40 16.58 -0.51
C LYS A 21 10.99 15.63 0.55
N TYR A 22 10.95 14.32 0.29
CA TYR A 22 11.54 13.29 1.15
C TYR A 22 12.93 12.85 0.69
N GLY A 23 13.35 13.28 -0.50
CA GLY A 23 14.59 12.86 -1.17
C GLY A 23 14.35 12.43 -2.61
N ASP A 24 15.43 12.07 -3.31
CA ASP A 24 15.39 11.65 -4.70
C ASP A 24 15.03 10.16 -4.82
N PHE A 25 14.08 9.84 -5.68
CA PHE A 25 13.68 8.48 -5.99
C PHE A 25 13.68 8.24 -7.51
N ARG A 26 13.43 6.99 -7.89
CA ARG A 26 12.86 6.64 -9.19
C ARG A 26 11.43 6.16 -9.00
N ILE A 27 10.63 6.27 -10.05
CA ILE A 27 9.28 5.72 -10.11
C ILE A 27 9.12 4.92 -11.40
N ARG A 28 8.58 3.71 -11.28
CA ARG A 28 8.16 2.87 -12.41
C ARG A 28 6.67 2.60 -12.32
N SER A 29 5.96 2.70 -13.44
CA SER A 29 4.54 2.34 -13.53
C SER A 29 4.34 0.93 -14.07
N TYR A 30 3.24 0.30 -13.66
CA TYR A 30 2.83 -1.05 -14.07
C TYR A 30 1.33 -1.04 -14.32
N ILE A 31 0.88 -1.67 -15.41
CA ILE A 31 -0.55 -1.88 -15.64
C ILE A 31 -0.93 -3.28 -15.15
N ASP A 32 -1.97 -3.36 -14.35
CA ASP A 32 -2.56 -4.64 -13.98
C ASP A 32 -3.38 -5.18 -15.17
N PRO A 33 -3.00 -6.33 -15.76
CA PRO A 33 -3.67 -6.86 -16.94
C PRO A 33 -5.11 -7.32 -16.67
N ARG A 34 -5.53 -7.39 -15.41
CA ARG A 34 -6.87 -7.87 -15.02
C ARG A 34 -7.93 -6.80 -15.16
N ASP A 35 -7.59 -5.56 -14.84
CA ASP A 35 -8.54 -4.44 -14.76
C ASP A 35 -8.02 -3.15 -15.43
N GLY A 36 -6.77 -3.12 -15.88
CA GLY A 36 -6.14 -1.95 -16.50
C GLY A 36 -5.67 -0.89 -15.49
N SER A 37 -5.70 -1.19 -14.19
CA SER A 37 -5.26 -0.25 -13.15
C SER A 37 -3.76 0.00 -13.21
N GLU A 38 -3.35 1.27 -13.09
CA GLU A 38 -1.94 1.68 -13.12
C GLU A 38 -1.33 1.72 -11.71
N HIS A 39 -0.47 0.77 -11.36
CA HIS A 39 0.28 0.76 -10.12
C HIS A 39 1.64 1.46 -10.28
N ALA A 40 2.30 1.75 -9.16
CA ALA A 40 3.63 2.35 -9.19
C ALA A 40 4.59 1.70 -8.18
N ALA A 41 5.84 1.51 -8.57
CA ALA A 41 6.95 1.24 -7.67
C ALA A 41 7.78 2.51 -7.54
N ILE A 42 7.88 3.07 -6.33
CA ILE A 42 8.76 4.18 -5.99
C ILE A 42 9.96 3.61 -5.26
N TYR A 43 11.17 3.79 -5.80
CA TYR A 43 12.33 3.06 -5.30
C TYR A 43 13.59 3.92 -5.26
N LEU A 44 14.50 3.52 -4.37
CA LEU A 44 15.80 4.13 -4.14
C LEU A 44 16.87 3.05 -4.02
N GLY A 45 18.08 3.37 -4.50
CA GLY A 45 19.27 2.54 -4.34
C GLY A 45 19.51 1.60 -5.52
N ASN A 46 20.57 0.80 -5.42
CA ASN A 46 20.95 -0.16 -6.46
C ASN A 46 20.05 -1.41 -6.40
N MET A 47 19.22 -1.60 -7.44
CA MET A 47 18.33 -2.77 -7.58
C MET A 47 19.01 -3.99 -8.23
N ASP A 48 20.30 -3.91 -8.60
CA ASP A 48 21.06 -5.07 -9.11
C ASP A 48 21.65 -5.93 -7.96
N SER A 49 21.62 -5.40 -6.74
CA SER A 49 22.08 -6.13 -5.55
C SER A 49 21.13 -7.27 -5.19
N GLN A 50 21.67 -8.42 -4.82
CA GLN A 50 20.91 -9.60 -4.38
C GLN A 50 20.46 -9.53 -2.91
N GLN A 51 20.88 -8.51 -2.16
CA GLN A 51 20.44 -8.35 -0.77
C GLN A 51 18.94 -7.98 -0.74
N PRO A 52 18.09 -8.58 0.10
CA PRO A 52 16.67 -8.25 0.18
C PRO A 52 16.40 -6.76 0.49
N PRO A 53 15.70 -6.01 -0.40
CA PRO A 53 15.40 -4.61 -0.17
C PRO A 53 14.39 -4.42 0.96
N LEU A 54 14.37 -3.23 1.55
CA LEU A 54 13.28 -2.82 2.42
C LEU A 54 12.07 -2.45 1.56
N VAL A 55 10.94 -3.11 1.76
CA VAL A 55 9.75 -2.96 0.93
C VAL A 55 8.55 -2.52 1.76
N ARG A 56 7.81 -1.54 1.25
CA ARG A 56 6.51 -1.12 1.76
C ARG A 56 5.44 -1.38 0.70
N VAL A 57 4.46 -2.22 1.02
CA VAL A 57 3.24 -2.36 0.20
C VAL A 57 2.17 -1.41 0.71
N HIS A 58 1.92 -0.33 -0.03
CA HIS A 58 0.97 0.72 0.31
C HIS A 58 -0.27 0.63 -0.57
N SER A 59 -1.45 0.47 0.04
CA SER A 59 -2.72 0.57 -0.68
C SER A 59 -3.13 2.04 -0.71
N GLU A 60 -3.46 2.54 -1.90
CA GLU A 60 -3.89 3.91 -2.16
C GLU A 60 -4.98 4.37 -1.18
N CYS A 61 -4.84 5.60 -0.71
CA CYS A 61 -5.83 6.28 0.09
C CYS A 61 -5.79 7.78 -0.24
N LEU A 62 -6.56 8.22 -1.23
CA LEU A 62 -6.60 9.60 -1.71
C LEU A 62 -6.73 10.61 -0.56
N THR A 63 -7.70 10.34 0.33
CA THR A 63 -7.98 11.21 1.48
C THR A 63 -6.79 11.35 2.43
N GLY A 64 -6.04 10.28 2.69
CA GLY A 64 -4.90 10.32 3.59
C GLY A 64 -3.63 10.80 2.89
N ASP A 65 -3.35 10.25 1.73
CA ASP A 65 -2.08 10.39 1.01
C ASP A 65 -1.94 11.80 0.40
N ALA A 66 -3.02 12.33 -0.19
CA ALA A 66 -2.99 13.61 -0.89
C ALA A 66 -3.68 14.75 -0.14
N LEU A 67 -4.79 14.45 0.57
CA LEU A 67 -5.63 15.49 1.20
C LEU A 67 -5.35 15.72 2.68
N GLY A 68 -4.42 14.98 3.29
CA GLY A 68 -4.03 15.17 4.70
C GLY A 68 -5.13 14.82 5.70
N SER A 69 -6.05 13.91 5.36
CA SER A 69 -7.13 13.48 6.26
C SER A 69 -6.58 12.90 7.55
N LEU A 70 -7.12 13.39 8.68
CA LEU A 70 -6.82 12.89 10.02
C LEU A 70 -7.67 11.67 10.41
N ARG A 71 -8.64 11.25 9.57
CA ARG A 71 -9.51 10.09 9.87
C ARG A 71 -8.77 8.75 9.79
N CYS A 72 -7.65 8.71 9.08
CA CYS A 72 -6.85 7.51 8.90
C CYS A 72 -5.37 7.84 9.00
N ASP A 73 -4.54 6.82 9.14
CA ASP A 73 -3.08 6.96 9.22
C ASP A 73 -2.37 6.72 7.87
N CYS A 74 -3.11 6.55 6.76
CA CYS A 74 -2.53 6.20 5.46
C CYS A 74 -1.49 7.23 4.96
N GLY A 75 -1.80 8.52 5.05
CA GLY A 75 -0.86 9.59 4.69
C GLY A 75 0.42 9.50 5.52
N PRO A 76 0.35 9.61 6.86
CA PRO A 76 1.51 9.41 7.74
C PRO A 76 2.30 8.13 7.48
N GLN A 77 1.63 7.02 7.16
CA GLN A 77 2.26 5.75 6.79
C GLN A 77 3.10 5.87 5.51
N LEU A 78 2.54 6.42 4.43
CA LEU A 78 3.28 6.62 3.18
C LEU A 78 4.51 7.51 3.39
N GLN A 79 4.33 8.62 4.10
CA GLN A 79 5.41 9.57 4.37
C GLN A 79 6.52 8.95 5.22
N SER A 80 6.15 8.18 6.25
CA SER A 80 7.10 7.44 7.09
C SER A 80 7.90 6.45 6.26
N ALA A 81 7.24 5.66 5.41
CA ALA A 81 7.92 4.68 4.57
C ALA A 81 8.93 5.32 3.60
N LEU A 82 8.57 6.42 2.95
CA LEU A 82 9.49 7.15 2.05
C LEU A 82 10.71 7.68 2.80
N LYS A 83 10.53 8.26 4.00
CA LYS A 83 11.65 8.74 4.83
C LYS A 83 12.54 7.60 5.29
N THR A 84 11.97 6.51 5.80
CA THR A 84 12.74 5.35 6.26
C THR A 84 13.53 4.72 5.11
N ILE A 85 12.99 4.65 3.90
CA ILE A 85 13.72 4.14 2.74
C ILE A 85 14.88 5.08 2.36
N GLN A 86 14.71 6.39 2.48
CA GLN A 86 15.79 7.36 2.27
C GLN A 86 16.91 7.20 3.29
N GLU A 87 16.56 7.02 4.56
CA GLU A 87 17.53 6.76 5.65
C GLU A 87 18.26 5.42 5.47
N GLU A 88 17.55 4.37 5.05
CA GLU A 88 18.12 3.04 4.73
C GLU A 88 19.03 3.10 3.48
N GLY A 89 18.81 4.06 2.60
CA GLY A 89 19.51 4.23 1.32
C GLY A 89 19.12 3.23 0.23
N ARG A 90 18.24 2.26 0.54
CA ARG A 90 17.77 1.26 -0.42
C ARG A 90 16.41 0.67 -0.06
N GLY A 91 15.45 0.78 -0.96
CA GLY A 91 14.12 0.20 -0.75
C GLY A 91 13.10 0.58 -1.80
N ILE A 92 11.90 0.03 -1.64
CA ILE A 92 10.78 0.12 -2.60
C ILE A 92 9.48 0.39 -1.85
N VAL A 93 8.70 1.38 -2.29
CA VAL A 93 7.27 1.51 -1.99
C VAL A 93 6.48 1.05 -3.20
N LEU A 94 5.70 -0.03 -3.04
CA LEU A 94 4.70 -0.41 -4.02
C LEU A 94 3.40 0.33 -3.69
N TYR A 95 3.05 1.30 -4.52
CA TYR A 95 1.82 2.07 -4.44
C TYR A 95 0.74 1.38 -5.27
N LEU A 96 -0.13 0.64 -4.60
CA LEU A 96 -1.20 -0.13 -5.24
C LEU A 96 -2.48 0.70 -5.26
N ARG A 97 -3.01 1.02 -6.45
CA ARG A 97 -4.28 1.72 -6.65
C ARG A 97 -5.50 0.87 -6.33
N GLN A 98 -5.62 0.48 -5.06
CA GLN A 98 -6.68 -0.35 -4.49
C GLN A 98 -7.40 0.42 -3.38
N GLU A 99 -7.92 1.59 -3.73
CA GLU A 99 -8.61 2.51 -2.82
C GLU A 99 -9.71 1.81 -2.00
N GLY A 100 -9.85 2.21 -0.73
CA GLY A 100 -10.90 1.69 0.15
C GLY A 100 -10.78 0.20 0.48
N ARG A 101 -9.63 -0.44 0.26
CA ARG A 101 -9.47 -1.92 0.28
C ARG A 101 -10.13 -2.62 -0.90
N GLY A 102 -10.04 -2.01 -2.08
CA GLY A 102 -10.57 -2.57 -3.33
C GLY A 102 -12.03 -2.23 -3.62
N ILE A 103 -12.74 -1.55 -2.71
CA ILE A 103 -14.13 -1.10 -2.95
C ILE A 103 -14.21 0.24 -3.71
N GLY A 104 -13.07 0.93 -3.85
CA GLY A 104 -12.98 2.23 -4.51
C GLY A 104 -13.40 3.42 -3.64
N LEU A 105 -13.13 4.63 -4.15
CA LEU A 105 -13.36 5.88 -3.43
C LEU A 105 -14.83 6.12 -3.12
N PHE A 106 -15.72 5.84 -4.07
CA PHE A 106 -17.15 6.09 -3.95
C PHE A 106 -17.75 5.32 -2.75
N ALA A 107 -17.52 4.01 -2.69
CA ALA A 107 -18.00 3.17 -1.60
C ALA A 107 -17.36 3.54 -0.26
N LYS A 108 -16.07 3.91 -0.25
CA LYS A 108 -15.40 4.44 0.94
C LYS A 108 -16.08 5.70 1.48
N MET A 109 -16.52 6.62 0.62
CA MET A 109 -17.24 7.83 1.07
C MET A 109 -18.62 7.49 1.64
N GLN A 110 -19.31 6.50 1.07
CA GLN A 110 -20.55 5.98 1.67
C GLN A 110 -20.29 5.38 3.07
N ALA A 111 -19.22 4.59 3.23
CA ALA A 111 -18.85 4.02 4.51
C ALA A 111 -18.52 5.12 5.54
N TYR A 112 -17.82 6.17 5.12
CA TYR A 112 -17.55 7.34 5.97
C TYR A 112 -18.84 8.08 6.37
N ASN A 113 -19.80 8.21 5.47
CA ASN A 113 -21.09 8.82 5.81
C ASN A 113 -21.87 8.02 6.86
N LEU A 114 -21.79 6.68 6.81
CA LEU A 114 -22.36 5.82 7.84
C LEU A 114 -21.60 5.93 9.16
N GLN A 115 -20.28 6.06 9.12
CA GLN A 115 -19.46 6.26 10.31
C GLN A 115 -19.75 7.59 11.00
N ASP A 116 -20.00 8.65 10.23
CA ASP A 116 -20.42 9.97 10.76
C ASP A 116 -21.77 9.90 11.48
N ARG A 117 -22.53 8.81 11.27
CA ARG A 117 -23.80 8.52 11.95
C ARG A 117 -23.65 7.49 13.08
N GLY A 118 -22.42 7.12 13.44
CA GLY A 118 -22.10 6.31 14.61
C GLY A 118 -21.79 4.84 14.34
N LEU A 119 -21.77 4.38 13.08
CA LEU A 119 -21.29 3.03 12.77
C LEU A 119 -19.76 2.98 12.86
N ASP A 120 -19.19 1.84 13.25
CA ASP A 120 -17.74 1.66 13.12
C ASP A 120 -17.34 1.26 11.68
N THR A 121 -16.03 1.14 11.42
CA THR A 121 -15.52 0.85 10.07
C THR A 121 -16.02 -0.49 9.53
N LEU A 122 -16.11 -1.53 10.35
CA LEU A 122 -16.52 -2.86 9.88
C LEU A 122 -18.04 -2.89 9.67
N ASP A 123 -18.79 -2.32 10.61
CA ASP A 123 -20.25 -2.30 10.54
C ASP A 123 -20.74 -1.43 9.37
N ALA A 124 -20.05 -0.32 9.07
CA ALA A 124 -20.33 0.50 7.89
C ALA A 124 -20.09 -0.26 6.57
N ASN A 125 -19.05 -1.09 6.49
CA ASN A 125 -18.80 -1.91 5.30
C ASN A 125 -19.87 -3.02 5.15
N LEU A 126 -20.23 -3.67 6.24
CA LEU A 126 -21.28 -4.70 6.25
C LEU A 126 -22.64 -4.12 5.85
N ALA A 127 -22.99 -2.93 6.32
CA ALA A 127 -24.22 -2.23 5.96
C ALA A 127 -24.30 -1.90 4.45
N LEU A 128 -23.15 -1.80 3.78
CA LEU A 128 -23.06 -1.58 2.32
C LEU A 128 -22.94 -2.89 1.53
N ASN A 129 -23.03 -4.05 2.18
CA ASN A 129 -22.77 -5.38 1.60
C ASN A 129 -21.39 -5.49 0.92
N LEU A 130 -20.38 -4.80 1.47
CA LEU A 130 -19.02 -4.79 0.94
C LEU A 130 -18.15 -5.85 1.64
N PRO A 131 -17.17 -6.44 0.94
CA PRO A 131 -16.20 -7.32 1.58
C PRO A 131 -15.40 -6.56 2.63
N ALA A 132 -15.00 -7.24 3.70
CA ALA A 132 -14.15 -6.65 4.75
C ALA A 132 -12.77 -6.21 4.21
N ASP A 133 -12.28 -6.95 3.21
CA ASP A 133 -11.07 -6.68 2.44
C ASP A 133 -11.20 -7.30 1.03
N GLY A 134 -11.17 -6.48 -0.02
CA GLY A 134 -11.21 -6.92 -1.42
C GLY A 134 -9.86 -6.78 -2.13
N ARG A 135 -8.77 -6.58 -1.38
CA ARG A 135 -7.44 -6.39 -1.96
C ARG A 135 -6.84 -7.70 -2.45
N ASP A 136 -6.02 -7.59 -3.48
CA ASP A 136 -5.25 -8.68 -4.04
C ASP A 136 -3.79 -8.24 -4.23
N TYR A 137 -2.86 -8.94 -3.57
CA TYR A 137 -1.43 -8.62 -3.62
C TYR A 137 -0.65 -9.37 -4.70
N LYS A 138 -1.32 -10.11 -5.60
CA LYS A 138 -0.70 -10.75 -6.76
C LYS A 138 0.04 -9.73 -7.63
N ILE A 139 -0.53 -8.54 -7.84
CA ILE A 139 0.13 -7.48 -8.59
C ILE A 139 1.41 -7.00 -7.87
N ALA A 140 1.40 -6.95 -6.54
CA ALA A 140 2.58 -6.58 -5.76
C ALA A 140 3.71 -7.61 -5.95
N ALA A 141 3.38 -8.91 -5.92
CA ALA A 141 4.34 -9.97 -6.22
C ALA A 141 4.86 -9.89 -7.66
N SER A 142 3.99 -9.62 -8.64
CA SER A 142 4.39 -9.43 -10.03
C SER A 142 5.37 -8.26 -10.21
N MET A 143 5.10 -7.12 -9.56
CA MET A 143 5.99 -5.95 -9.59
C MET A 143 7.34 -6.27 -8.96
N LEU A 144 7.38 -6.99 -7.83
CA LEU A 144 8.64 -7.37 -7.18
C LEU A 144 9.48 -8.30 -8.05
N ASN A 145 8.84 -9.30 -8.67
CA ASN A 145 9.50 -10.22 -9.59
C ASN A 145 10.05 -9.51 -10.84
N ASP A 146 9.33 -8.53 -11.40
CA ASP A 146 9.83 -7.71 -12.52
C ASP A 146 11.06 -6.88 -12.13
N ILE A 147 11.08 -6.34 -10.91
CA ILE A 147 12.24 -5.62 -10.37
C ILE A 147 13.41 -6.59 -10.12
N GLY A 148 13.14 -7.89 -9.95
CA GLY A 148 14.15 -8.93 -9.73
C GLY A 148 14.27 -9.39 -8.28
N TYR A 149 13.22 -9.21 -7.46
CA TYR A 149 13.20 -9.63 -6.06
C TYR A 149 12.06 -10.60 -5.75
N ASP A 150 12.43 -11.80 -5.32
CA ASP A 150 11.51 -12.77 -4.70
C ASP A 150 11.62 -12.78 -3.16
N THR A 151 12.62 -12.12 -2.59
CA THR A 151 12.92 -12.11 -1.15
C THR A 151 13.07 -10.68 -0.66
N ILE A 152 12.30 -10.30 0.38
CA ILE A 152 12.19 -8.90 0.85
C ILE A 152 12.23 -8.79 2.38
N ARG A 153 12.54 -7.59 2.87
CA ARG A 153 12.22 -7.17 4.25
C ARG A 153 10.97 -6.29 4.21
N LEU A 154 9.86 -6.75 4.78
CA LEU A 154 8.56 -6.11 4.61
C LEU A 154 8.22 -5.17 5.77
N MET A 155 8.01 -3.90 5.46
CA MET A 155 7.58 -2.85 6.40
C MET A 155 6.06 -2.87 6.59
N THR A 156 5.58 -3.67 7.55
CA THR A 156 4.14 -3.87 7.82
C THR A 156 3.81 -4.20 9.28
N ASN A 157 2.63 -3.74 9.69
CA ASN A 157 1.97 -4.13 10.95
C ASN A 157 0.79 -5.07 10.71
N ASN A 158 0.50 -5.40 9.45
CA ASN A 158 -0.56 -6.34 9.07
C ASN A 158 0.08 -7.71 8.75
N PRO A 159 -0.12 -8.75 9.60
CA PRO A 159 0.35 -10.11 9.34
C PRO A 159 -0.26 -10.73 8.08
N ASP A 160 -1.50 -10.40 7.73
CA ASP A 160 -2.16 -10.96 6.54
C ASP A 160 -1.45 -10.54 5.25
N LYS A 161 -0.81 -9.36 5.23
CA LYS A 161 0.04 -8.95 4.10
C LYS A 161 1.25 -9.84 3.92
N VAL A 162 1.83 -10.34 5.02
CA VAL A 162 2.96 -11.28 4.97
C VAL A 162 2.48 -12.57 4.32
N ALA A 163 1.41 -13.16 4.85
CA ALA A 163 0.85 -14.42 4.36
C ALA A 163 0.44 -14.34 2.88
N GLN A 164 -0.20 -13.25 2.44
CA GLN A 164 -0.62 -13.11 1.04
C GLN A 164 0.55 -12.94 0.08
N LEU A 165 1.64 -12.28 0.47
CA LEU A 165 2.84 -12.19 -0.36
C LEU A 165 3.55 -13.55 -0.46
N GLU A 166 3.64 -14.29 0.64
CA GLU A 166 4.22 -15.64 0.66
C GLU A 166 3.42 -16.63 -0.20
N GLN A 167 2.09 -16.53 -0.21
CA GLN A 167 1.21 -17.28 -1.12
C GLN A 167 1.47 -16.98 -2.60
N HIS A 168 2.08 -15.84 -2.92
CA HIS A 168 2.48 -15.43 -4.26
C HIS A 168 3.99 -15.57 -4.51
N ASN A 169 4.65 -16.47 -3.76
CA ASN A 169 6.08 -16.80 -3.88
C ASN A 169 7.04 -15.65 -3.57
N ILE A 170 6.61 -14.69 -2.75
CA ILE A 170 7.51 -13.66 -2.20
C ILE A 170 7.88 -14.04 -0.77
N THR A 171 9.14 -14.38 -0.56
CA THR A 171 9.70 -14.70 0.76
C THR A 171 9.88 -13.43 1.58
N VAL A 172 9.20 -13.34 2.74
CA VAL A 172 9.39 -12.23 3.69
C VAL A 172 10.45 -12.63 4.71
N LEU A 173 11.72 -12.29 4.42
CA LEU A 173 12.86 -12.61 5.29
C LEU A 173 12.70 -12.00 6.69
N GLN A 174 12.16 -10.79 6.76
CA GLN A 174 11.96 -10.07 8.00
C GLN A 174 10.74 -9.17 7.90
N ARG A 175 9.86 -9.24 8.90
CA ARG A 175 8.84 -8.20 9.13
C ARG A 175 9.49 -7.04 9.90
N VAL A 176 9.51 -5.86 9.29
CA VAL A 176 9.94 -4.61 9.90
C VAL A 176 8.69 -3.87 10.37
N GLU A 177 8.68 -3.43 11.63
CA GLU A 177 7.59 -2.64 12.18
C GLU A 177 7.43 -1.32 11.41
N HIS A 178 6.18 -0.97 11.08
CA HIS A 178 5.89 0.29 10.39
C HIS A 178 5.33 1.33 11.37
N LYS A 179 6.17 2.27 11.80
CA LYS A 179 5.75 3.32 12.74
C LYS A 179 5.11 4.48 11.98
N ALA A 180 3.87 4.83 12.33
CA ALA A 180 3.13 5.94 11.74
C ALA A 180 2.39 6.75 12.81
N GLY A 181 1.96 7.96 12.44
CA GLY A 181 1.39 8.93 13.38
C GLY A 181 0.03 8.53 13.95
N ILE A 182 -0.08 8.57 15.28
CA ILE A 182 -1.33 8.43 16.03
C ILE A 182 -1.80 9.83 16.43
N CYS A 183 -3.07 10.13 16.26
CA CYS A 183 -3.72 11.37 16.72
C CYS A 183 -5.10 11.09 17.31
N SER A 184 -5.74 12.10 17.88
CA SER A 184 -7.09 11.99 18.46
C SER A 184 -8.12 11.46 17.47
N GLU A 185 -8.06 11.91 16.22
CA GLU A 185 -9.05 11.63 15.18
C GLU A 185 -8.95 10.21 14.62
N ASN A 186 -7.76 9.61 14.63
CA ASN A 186 -7.54 8.26 14.08
C ASN A 186 -7.49 7.16 15.16
N LYS A 187 -7.58 7.50 16.45
CA LYS A 187 -7.47 6.54 17.55
C LYS A 187 -8.49 5.40 17.46
N VAL A 188 -9.77 5.73 17.24
CA VAL A 188 -10.85 4.73 17.10
C VAL A 188 -10.59 3.82 15.90
N TYR A 189 -10.20 4.40 14.76
CA TYR A 189 -9.85 3.64 13.56
C TYR A 189 -8.69 2.66 13.78
N LEU A 190 -7.63 3.09 14.48
CA LEU A 190 -6.49 2.25 14.82
C LEU A 190 -6.88 1.14 15.82
N GLN A 191 -7.74 1.44 16.79
CA GLN A 191 -8.29 0.46 17.72
C GLN A 191 -9.09 -0.62 16.99
N THR A 192 -9.96 -0.24 16.04
CA THR A 192 -10.69 -1.19 15.20
C THR A 192 -9.73 -2.08 14.39
N LYS A 193 -8.67 -1.51 13.81
CA LYS A 193 -7.64 -2.30 13.10
C LYS A 193 -6.96 -3.33 14.00
N ALA A 194 -6.60 -2.93 15.22
CA ALA A 194 -5.93 -3.82 16.17
C ALA A 194 -6.89 -4.92 16.66
N LEU A 195 -8.08 -4.55 17.13
CA LEU A 195 -9.02 -5.45 17.80
C LEU A 195 -9.80 -6.35 16.84
N ARG A 196 -10.23 -5.80 15.70
CA ARG A 196 -11.15 -6.50 14.77
C ARG A 196 -10.48 -6.96 13.47
N MET A 197 -9.23 -6.54 13.21
CA MET A 197 -8.55 -6.83 11.94
C MET A 197 -7.11 -7.34 12.08
N GLY A 198 -6.72 -7.82 13.27
CA GLY A 198 -5.45 -8.52 13.47
C GLY A 198 -4.18 -7.69 13.26
N HIS A 199 -4.27 -6.35 13.22
CA HIS A 199 -3.08 -5.51 13.06
C HIS A 199 -2.28 -5.45 14.37
N ILE A 200 -0.96 -5.63 14.29
CA ILE A 200 -0.03 -5.51 15.41
C ILE A 200 0.31 -4.02 15.60
N LEU A 201 -0.46 -3.33 16.43
CA LEU A 201 -0.29 -1.90 16.71
C LEU A 201 -0.13 -1.67 18.22
N SER A 202 0.88 -0.89 18.61
CA SER A 202 0.97 -0.35 19.97
C SER A 202 0.27 0.99 20.00
N ILE A 203 -0.93 1.05 20.60
CA ILE A 203 -1.73 2.28 20.74
C ILE A 203 -1.56 2.77 22.18
N PRO A 204 -0.93 3.95 22.41
CA PRO A 204 -0.83 4.54 23.74
C PRO A 204 -2.22 4.82 24.34
N GLU A 205 -2.34 4.66 25.66
CA GLU A 205 -3.56 4.99 26.42
C GLU A 205 -3.98 6.46 26.26
#